data_AF-A0A7Y1EZH9-F1
#
_entry.id   AF-A0A7Y1EZH9-F1
#
_cell.length_a   1.000
_cell.length_b   1.000
_cell.length_c   1.000
_cell.angle_alpha   90.00
_cell.angle_beta   90.00
_cell.angle_gamma   90.00
#
_symmetry.space_group_name_H-M   'P 1'
#
loop_
_entity.id
_entity.type
_entity.pdbx_description
1 polymer ?
#
loop_
_entity_poly.entity_id
_entity_poly.type
_entity_poly.pdbx_seq_one_letter_code
_entity_poly.pdbx_strand_id
1 'polypeptide(L)' 'MKVKVLWGFEGDPDKVKVNNGRVSAGEVLDLEDEEYAHRLIGKGLAALDEEGSAPKANKQSKPSETK' A
#
# COMPACT_ATOMS: atom_id res chain seq x y z
N MET A 1 9.99 -6.97 -4.89
CA MET A 1 9.89 -5.51 -4.79
C MET A 1 9.46 -5.12 -3.37
N LYS A 2 10.20 -4.20 -2.75
CA LYS A 2 9.94 -3.74 -1.39
C LYS A 2 9.03 -2.52 -1.41
N VAL A 3 7.90 -2.60 -0.73
CA VAL A 3 6.91 -1.53 -0.67
C VAL A 3 6.52 -1.21 0.77
N LYS A 4 6.41 0.08 1.07
CA LYS A 4 5.89 0.59 2.32
C LYS A 4 4.38 0.79 2.21
N VAL A 5 3.64 0.10 3.05
CA VAL A 5 2.19 0.23 3.13
C VAL A 5 1.85 1.58 3.75
N LEU A 6 1.02 2.36 3.07
CA LEU A 6 0.58 3.67 3.54
C LEU A 6 -0.71 3.57 4.35
N TRP A 7 -1.58 2.65 3.95
CA TRP A 7 -2.89 2.42 4.55
C TRP A 7 -3.08 0.94 4.82
N GLY A 8 -3.65 0.60 5.97
CA GLY A 8 -3.93 -0.80 6.28
C GLY A 8 -4.91 -1.38 5.26
N PHE A 9 -4.58 -2.52 4.68
CA PHE A 9 -5.41 -3.19 3.68
C PHE A 9 -5.43 -4.69 3.91
N GLU A 10 -6.44 -5.35 3.35
CA GLU A 10 -6.55 -6.80 3.31
C GLU A 10 -6.24 -7.25 1.88
N GLY A 11 -5.25 -8.13 1.75
CA GLY A 11 -4.74 -8.66 0.50
C GLY A 11 -4.64 -10.18 0.53
N ASP A 12 -4.17 -10.78 -0.57
CA ASP A 12 -3.98 -12.21 -0.66
C ASP A 12 -2.91 -12.69 0.34
N PRO A 13 -3.23 -13.56 1.32
CA PRO A 13 -2.31 -13.96 2.37
C PRO A 13 -1.03 -14.62 1.83
N ASP A 14 -1.13 -15.36 0.73
CA ASP A 14 0.03 -15.93 0.01
C ASP A 14 0.97 -14.87 -0.56
N LYS A 15 0.44 -13.72 -0.99
CA LYS A 15 1.21 -12.65 -1.62
C LYS A 15 1.79 -11.67 -0.61
N VAL A 16 1.03 -11.33 0.43
CA VAL A 16 1.50 -10.41 1.49
C VAL A 16 2.26 -11.13 2.60
N LYS A 17 2.32 -12.46 2.60
CA LYS A 17 2.95 -13.30 3.64
C LYS A 17 2.45 -13.00 5.05
N VAL A 18 1.21 -12.53 5.15
CA VAL A 18 0.52 -12.30 6.43
C VAL A 18 -0.58 -13.33 6.57
N ASN A 19 -0.60 -14.03 7.70
CA ASN A 19 -1.49 -15.16 7.96
C ASN A 19 -2.99 -14.85 7.76
N ASN A 20 -3.39 -13.58 7.93
CA ASN A 20 -4.78 -13.15 7.79
C ASN A 20 -5.02 -12.26 6.56
N GLY A 21 -4.03 -12.15 5.66
CA GLY A 21 -4.06 -11.20 4.52
C GLY A 21 -4.04 -9.72 4.91
N ARG A 22 -4.13 -9.41 6.21
CA ARG A 22 -4.29 -8.04 6.69
C ARG A 22 -2.94 -7.41 7.02
N VAL A 23 -2.60 -6.35 6.29
CA VAL A 23 -1.37 -5.59 6.47
C VAL A 23 -1.69 -4.26 7.13
N SER A 24 -0.85 -3.84 8.06
CA SER A 24 -1.01 -2.55 8.75
C SER A 24 -0.34 -1.40 7.99
N ALA A 25 -0.88 -0.20 8.15
CA ALA A 25 -0.23 1.01 7.67
C ALA A 25 1.16 1.17 8.32
N GLY A 26 2.14 1.59 7.53
CA GLY A 26 3.53 1.77 7.94
C GLY A 26 4.41 0.52 7.82
N GLU A 27 3.82 -0.65 7.59
CA GLU A 27 4.56 -1.90 7.42
C GLU A 27 5.31 -1.90 6.08
N VAL A 28 6.54 -2.42 6.08
CA VAL A 28 7.31 -2.63 4.85
C VAL A 28 7.15 -4.09 4.44
N LEU A 29 6.45 -4.31 3.33
CA LEU A 29 6.27 -5.63 2.74
C LEU A 29 7.32 -5.87 1.66
N ASP A 30 7.94 -7.04 1.69
CA ASP A 30 8.73 -7.54 0.57
C ASP A 30 7.83 -8.45 -0.29
N LEU A 31 7.34 -7.89 -1.40
CA LEU A 31 6.45 -8.60 -2.32
C LEU A 31 7.26 -9.19 -3.45
N GLU A 32 7.24 -10.51 -3.62
CA GLU A 32 7.93 -11.17 -4.75
C GLU A 32 7.23 -10.88 -6.09
N ASP A 33 5.93 -10.61 -6.05
CA ASP A 33 5.09 -10.33 -7.22
C ASP A 33 5.05 -8.81 -7.49
N GLU A 34 5.76 -8.39 -8.54
CA GLU A 34 5.87 -6.98 -8.96
C GLU A 34 4.53 -6.43 -9.47
N GLU A 35 3.70 -7.25 -10.11
CA GLU A 35 2.37 -6.85 -10.58
C GLU A 35 1.46 -6.53 -9.39
N TYR A 36 1.54 -7.34 -8.34
CA TYR A 36 0.79 -7.10 -7.11
C TYR A 36 1.27 -5.83 -6.40
N ALA A 37 2.59 -5.62 -6.30
CA ALA A 37 3.16 -4.37 -5.78
C ALA A 37 2.67 -3.14 -6.58
N HIS A 38 2.71 -3.20 -7.91
CA HIS A 38 2.20 -2.13 -8.77
C HIS A 38 0.70 -1.90 -8.63
N ARG A 39 -0.11 -2.94 -8.40
CA ARG A 39 -1.54 -2.77 -8.09
C ARG A 39 -1.74 -2.02 -6.77
N LEU A 40 -0.97 -2.36 -5.73
CA LEU A 40 -1.06 -1.67 -4.43
C LEU A 40 -0.62 -0.22 -4.54
N ILE A 41 0.45 0.05 -5.29
CA ILE A 41 0.94 1.40 -5.56
C ILE A 41 -0.05 2.19 -6.42
N GLY A 42 -0.57 1.60 -7.49
CA GLY A 42 -1.56 2.22 -8.37
C GLY A 42 -2.88 2.53 -7.67
N LYS A 43 -3.24 1.74 -6.65
CA LYS A 43 -4.38 2.01 -5.75
C LYS A 43 -4.06 3.03 -4.65
N GLY A 44 -2.80 3.42 -4.48
CA GLY A 44 -2.34 4.31 -3.41
C GLY A 44 -2.33 3.69 -2.02
N LEU A 45 -2.39 2.35 -1.92
CA LEU A 45 -2.34 1.62 -0.64
C LEU A 45 -0.91 1.40 -0.15
N ALA A 46 0.05 1.31 -1.07
CA ALA A 46 1.47 1.18 -0.78
C ALA A 46 2.30 2.14 -1.64
N ALA A 47 3.56 2.34 -1.28
CA ALA A 47 4.57 3.09 -2.04
C ALA A 47 5.86 2.28 -2.12
N LEU A 48 6.69 2.49 -3.13
CA LEU A 48 8.03 1.90 -3.17
C LEU A 48 8.85 2.36 -1.96
N ASP A 49 9.47 1.41 -1.26
CA ASP A 49 10.34 1.68 -0.11
C ASP A 49 11.73 2.11 -0.59
N GLU A 50 11.78 3.18 -1.39
CA GLU A 50 13.01 3.86 -1.76
C GLU A 50 13.15 5.07 -0.83
N GLU A 51 14.31 5.20 -0.17
CA GLU A 51 14.65 6.11 0.95
C GLU A 51 14.50 7.64 0.65
N GLY A 52 13.75 8.02 -0.38
CA GLY A 52 13.41 9.42 -0.68
C GLY A 52 12.03 9.61 -1.34
N SER A 53 11.29 8.54 -1.60
CA SER A 53 9.96 8.63 -2.23
C SER A 53 8.88 8.77 -1.17
N ALA A 54 8.90 9.91 -0.46
CA ALA A 54 7.73 10.36 0.30
C ALA A 54 6.49 10.22 -0.60
N PRO A 55 5.37 9.68 -0.09
CA PRO A 55 4.18 9.51 -0.90
C PRO A 55 3.82 10.89 -1.45
N LYS A 56 3.92 11.07 -2.79
CA LYS A 56 3.32 12.24 -3.44
C LYS A 56 1.88 12.21 -3.00
N ALA A 57 1.52 13.16 -2.13
CA ALA A 57 0.22 13.30 -1.51
C ALA A 57 -0.85 13.19 -2.59
N ASN A 58 -1.33 11.97 -2.86
CA ASN A 58 -2.40 11.78 -3.79
C ASN A 58 -3.63 12.16 -2.98
N LYS A 59 -4.05 13.41 -3.20
CA LYS A 59 -5.32 14.01 -2.79
C LYS A 59 -6.08 13.12 -1.82
N GLN A 60 -5.99 13.48 -0.55
CA GLN A 60 -7.09 13.30 0.39
C GLN A 60 -8.39 13.48 -0.40
N SER A 61 -9.09 12.39 -0.69
CA SER A 61 -10.51 12.46 -1.05
C SER A 61 -11.15 12.95 0.22
N LYS A 62 -11.17 14.27 0.39
CA LYS A 62 -12.11 14.92 1.27
C LYS A 62 -13.46 14.43 0.77
N PRO A 63 -14.27 13.72 1.57
CA PRO A 63 -15.68 13.66 1.24
C PRO A 63 -16.14 15.11 1.28
N SER A 64 -16.32 15.74 0.12
CA SER A 64 -17.12 16.96 0.04
C SER A 64 -18.58 16.52 0.16
N GLU A 65 -18.95 16.03 1.33
CA GLU A 65 -20.30 16.23 1.84
C GLU A 65 -20.27 17.59 2.52
N THR A 66 -20.95 18.58 1.95
CA THR A 66 -21.82 19.48 2.71
C THR A 66 -22.67 20.33 1.77
N LYS A 67 -23.98 20.10 1.87
CA LYS A 67 -25.11 21.04 1.77
C LYS A 67 -25.62 21.46 0.39
#